data_AF-T1CCF3-F1
#
_entry.id   AF-T1CCF3-F1
#
_cell.length_a   1.000
_cell.length_b   1.000
_cell.length_c   1.000
_cell.angle_alpha   90.00
_cell.angle_beta   90.00
_cell.angle_gamma   90.00
#
_symmetry.space_group_name_H-M   'P 1'
#
loop_
_entity.id
_entity.type
_entity.pdbx_description
1 polymer ?
#
loop_
_entity_poly.entity_id
_entity_poly.type
_entity_poly.pdbx_seq_one_letter_code
_entity_poly.pdbx_strand_id
1 'polypeptide(L)'
;NAFLHDIYHDQEILKAGLIPAGQVLRNSQFRPEMVGVDVPEQIYAHIAGIDLVRADTGNQTGEYFVLEDNLRTPSGVSYMLENRKMVMRLFPDLFVRQKIAPVEHYPDLLLSNLRSVAPAGIADPTVVILTPGQYNSAYFEHAFLAQQMGIELVDGYDLFVKNKTVFMRTTEGPRRVDVIYRRVDDDYLDPQAFRKDSMLGVPGLFSAYKAGNVTLTNAVGTGIADDKAIYVHVPEMIRFYCGEEPILSNVPTWELRKPEDLAYVLAHLPELVVKEVHGSGGYGML
;
A
#
# COMPACT_ATOMS: atom_id res chain seq x y z
N ASN A 1 -2.74 -9.74 1.50
CA ASN A 1 -4.20 -9.68 1.28
C ASN A 1 -4.96 -10.62 2.21
N ALA A 2 -4.72 -11.94 2.23
CA ALA A 2 -5.41 -12.87 3.15
C ALA A 2 -5.35 -12.45 4.63
N PHE A 3 -4.17 -12.05 5.13
CA PHE A 3 -4.03 -11.50 6.48
C PHE A 3 -4.94 -10.30 6.74
N LEU A 4 -5.02 -9.34 5.81
CA LEU A 4 -5.88 -8.16 5.97
C LEU A 4 -7.36 -8.54 6.01
N HIS A 5 -7.77 -9.49 5.16
CA HIS A 5 -9.13 -10.02 5.20
C HIS A 5 -9.42 -10.65 6.57
N ASP A 6 -8.57 -11.56 7.03
CA ASP A 6 -8.74 -12.26 8.31
C ASP A 6 -8.82 -11.28 9.49
N ILE A 7 -7.90 -10.32 9.58
CA ILE A 7 -7.85 -9.36 10.69
C ILE A 7 -9.12 -8.50 10.79
N TYR A 8 -9.73 -8.16 9.65
CA TYR A 8 -10.98 -7.40 9.62
C TYR A 8 -12.24 -8.27 9.68
N HIS A 9 -12.11 -9.59 9.69
CA HIS A 9 -13.23 -10.55 9.74
C HIS A 9 -13.06 -11.54 10.90
N ASP A 10 -12.71 -12.79 10.60
CA ASP A 10 -12.77 -13.89 11.56
C ASP A 10 -11.59 -13.90 12.53
N GLN A 11 -10.46 -13.27 12.21
CA GLN A 11 -9.26 -13.20 13.06
C GLN A 11 -8.70 -14.58 13.45
N GLU A 12 -8.79 -15.55 12.55
CA GLU A 12 -8.34 -16.92 12.75
C GLU A 12 -6.86 -17.01 13.09
N ILE A 13 -5.99 -16.18 12.49
CA ILE A 13 -4.55 -16.18 12.82
C ILE A 13 -4.28 -15.70 14.25
N LEU A 14 -5.14 -14.81 14.77
CA LEU A 14 -5.07 -14.34 16.16
C LEU A 14 -5.61 -15.41 17.12
N LYS A 15 -6.73 -16.05 16.77
CA LYS A 15 -7.32 -17.16 17.54
C LYS A 15 -6.39 -18.37 17.63
N ALA A 16 -5.64 -18.64 16.56
CA ALA A 16 -4.60 -19.66 16.52
C ALA A 16 -3.37 -19.33 17.39
N GLY A 17 -3.25 -18.08 17.87
CA GLY A 17 -2.14 -17.63 18.72
C GLY A 17 -0.83 -17.42 17.97
N LEU A 18 -0.83 -17.46 16.64
CA LEU A 18 0.36 -17.25 15.81
C LEU A 18 0.82 -15.78 15.84
N ILE A 19 -0.13 -14.85 15.93
CA ILE A 19 0.15 -13.42 16.11
C ILE A 19 -0.56 -12.94 17.38
N PRO A 20 0.14 -12.30 18.33
CA PRO A 20 -0.49 -11.77 19.54
C PRO A 20 -1.55 -10.72 19.20
N ALA A 21 -2.80 -10.96 19.61
CA ALA A 21 -3.92 -10.05 19.31
C ALA A 21 -3.66 -8.59 19.75
N GLY A 22 -2.93 -8.40 20.87
CA GLY A 22 -2.57 -7.07 21.36
C GLY A 22 -1.61 -6.29 20.43
N GLN A 23 -0.79 -6.97 19.62
CA GLN A 23 0.08 -6.33 18.63
C GLN A 23 -0.73 -5.78 17.44
N VAL A 24 -1.87 -6.40 17.13
CA VAL A 24 -2.73 -5.99 16.01
C VAL A 24 -3.80 -5.01 16.47
N LEU A 25 -4.65 -5.41 17.42
CA LEU A 25 -5.87 -4.68 17.80
C LEU A 25 -5.61 -3.36 18.56
N ARG A 26 -4.39 -3.14 19.04
CA ARG A 26 -3.96 -1.88 19.70
C ARG A 26 -3.03 -1.04 18.84
N ASN A 27 -2.73 -1.49 17.62
CA ASN A 27 -1.89 -0.75 16.69
C ASN A 27 -2.66 0.44 16.11
N SER A 28 -2.00 1.58 15.97
CA SER A 28 -2.60 2.79 15.38
C SER A 28 -2.98 2.64 13.90
N GLN A 29 -2.38 1.68 13.21
CA GLN A 29 -2.69 1.36 11.81
C GLN A 29 -3.86 0.40 11.65
N PHE A 30 -4.29 -0.29 12.71
CA PHE A 30 -5.52 -1.06 12.68
C PHE A 30 -6.73 -0.11 12.64
N ARG A 31 -7.66 -0.34 11.72
CA ARG A 31 -8.85 0.49 11.53
C ARG A 31 -10.11 -0.26 11.99
N PRO A 32 -10.62 -0.02 13.21
CA PRO A 32 -11.86 -0.63 13.67
C PRO A 32 -13.04 -0.39 12.73
N GLU A 33 -13.00 0.72 11.97
CA GLU A 33 -14.01 1.09 10.98
C GLU A 33 -14.16 0.05 9.84
N MET A 34 -13.08 -0.68 9.56
CA MET A 34 -12.98 -1.73 8.52
C MET A 34 -13.45 -3.10 8.99
N VAL A 35 -13.72 -3.31 10.28
CA VAL A 35 -14.22 -4.61 10.78
C VAL A 35 -15.58 -4.94 10.15
N GLY A 36 -15.65 -6.13 9.54
CA GLY A 36 -16.81 -6.63 8.80
C GLY A 36 -17.12 -5.88 7.50
N VAL A 37 -16.16 -5.12 6.96
CA VAL A 37 -16.31 -4.46 5.65
C VAL A 37 -15.78 -5.38 4.56
N ASP A 38 -16.68 -5.84 3.70
CA ASP A 38 -16.33 -6.56 2.48
C ASP A 38 -15.72 -5.60 1.45
N VAL A 39 -14.57 -5.98 0.90
CA VAL A 39 -13.90 -5.25 -0.18
C VAL A 39 -13.96 -6.08 -1.46
N PRO A 40 -14.04 -5.47 -2.66
CA PRO A 40 -14.09 -6.20 -3.92
C PRO A 40 -12.96 -7.22 -4.05
N GLU A 41 -13.32 -8.47 -4.41
CA GLU A 41 -12.39 -9.58 -4.60
C GLU A 41 -11.48 -9.88 -3.38
N GLN A 42 -11.82 -9.38 -2.18
CA GLN A 42 -10.98 -9.45 -0.98
C GLN A 42 -9.56 -8.87 -1.18
N ILE A 43 -9.40 -7.93 -2.12
CA ILE A 43 -8.14 -7.26 -2.41
C ILE A 43 -8.05 -5.98 -1.58
N TYR A 44 -7.08 -5.91 -0.68
CA TYR A 44 -6.82 -4.73 0.14
C TYR A 44 -5.64 -3.93 -0.42
N ALA A 45 -4.47 -4.56 -0.53
CA ALA A 45 -3.30 -4.01 -1.19
C ALA A 45 -3.36 -4.36 -2.69
N HIS A 46 -3.78 -3.39 -3.49
CA HIS A 46 -3.86 -3.49 -4.95
C HIS A 46 -2.48 -3.27 -5.57
N ILE A 47 -1.70 -2.37 -4.96
CA ILE A 47 -0.29 -2.16 -5.22
C ILE A 47 0.47 -2.46 -3.93
N ALA A 48 1.47 -3.32 -4.00
CA ALA A 48 2.39 -3.62 -2.90
C ALA A 48 3.82 -3.32 -3.36
N GLY A 49 4.52 -2.44 -2.66
CA GLY A 49 5.95 -2.22 -2.84
C GLY A 49 6.73 -3.15 -1.92
N ILE A 50 7.60 -3.99 -2.47
CA ILE A 50 8.40 -4.95 -1.69
C ILE A 50 9.87 -4.55 -1.82
N ASP A 51 10.46 -4.09 -0.72
CA ASP A 51 11.86 -3.67 -0.71
C ASP A 51 12.76 -4.89 -0.55
N LEU A 52 13.57 -5.15 -1.57
CA LEU A 52 14.45 -6.31 -1.63
C LEU A 52 15.92 -5.90 -1.55
N VAL A 53 16.68 -6.62 -0.74
CA VAL A 53 18.14 -6.59 -0.79
C VAL A 53 18.69 -7.93 -1.23
N ARG A 54 19.84 -7.88 -1.89
CA ARG A 54 20.62 -9.06 -2.23
C ARG A 54 21.90 -9.05 -1.41
N ALA A 55 22.11 -10.07 -0.58
CA ALA A 55 23.25 -10.17 0.31
C ALA A 55 23.91 -11.55 0.21
N ASP A 56 25.21 -11.60 0.49
CA ASP A 56 25.92 -12.85 0.70
C ASP A 56 25.74 -13.25 2.16
N THR A 57 25.14 -14.41 2.41
CA THR A 57 25.13 -15.04 3.72
C THR A 57 26.30 -16.03 3.78
N GLY A 58 26.84 -16.31 4.97
CA GLY A 58 28.14 -17.00 5.12
C GLY A 58 28.33 -18.29 4.28
N ASN A 59 27.25 -18.97 3.90
CA ASN A 59 27.28 -20.17 3.07
C ASN A 59 26.64 -20.01 1.67
N GLN A 60 26.06 -18.86 1.32
CA GLN A 60 25.34 -18.64 0.07
C GLN A 60 25.57 -17.23 -0.48
N THR A 61 26.02 -17.14 -1.73
CA THR A 61 26.20 -15.85 -2.40
C THR A 61 24.92 -15.40 -3.09
N GLY A 62 24.50 -14.17 -2.80
CA GLY A 62 23.46 -13.46 -3.53
C GLY A 62 22.03 -13.91 -3.25
N GLU A 63 21.71 -14.22 -2.00
CA GLU A 63 20.35 -14.49 -1.51
C GLU A 63 19.53 -13.19 -1.41
N TYR A 64 18.23 -13.29 -1.65
CA TYR A 64 17.31 -12.15 -1.58
C TYR A 64 16.53 -12.13 -0.27
N PHE A 65 16.46 -10.95 0.34
CA PHE A 65 15.70 -10.72 1.56
C PHE A 65 14.71 -9.58 1.38
N VAL A 66 13.50 -9.78 1.90
CA VAL A 66 12.52 -8.70 2.07
C VAL A 66 12.95 -7.86 3.25
N LEU A 67 13.16 -6.56 3.06
CA LEU A 67 13.44 -5.60 4.13
C LEU A 67 12.16 -5.00 4.72
N GLU A 68 11.24 -4.64 3.85
CA GLU A 68 10.06 -3.86 4.20
C GLU A 68 8.97 -4.08 3.14
N ASP A 69 7.74 -4.13 3.61
CA ASP A 69 6.54 -4.12 2.79
C ASP A 69 5.95 -2.72 2.79
N ASN A 70 5.40 -2.27 1.66
CA ASN A 70 4.78 -0.96 1.52
C ASN A 70 3.37 -1.14 0.94
N LEU A 71 2.36 -1.13 1.80
CA LEU A 71 0.98 -1.53 1.48
C LEU A 71 -0.03 -0.37 1.64
N ARG A 72 0.41 0.80 2.09
CA ARG A 72 -0.40 2.03 2.16
C ARG A 72 -0.50 2.70 0.79
N THR A 73 0.39 3.65 0.50
CA THR A 73 0.45 4.40 -0.76
C THR A 73 1.85 4.29 -1.38
N PRO A 74 2.29 3.08 -1.80
CA PRO A 74 3.63 2.87 -2.33
C PRO A 74 3.91 3.78 -3.53
N SER A 75 5.16 4.25 -3.62
CA SER A 75 5.64 5.16 -4.67
C SER A 75 6.95 4.68 -5.28
N GLY A 76 7.35 5.23 -6.43
CA GLY A 76 8.64 4.94 -7.06
C GLY A 76 8.53 4.54 -8.53
N VAL A 77 7.33 4.23 -9.00
CA VAL A 77 7.10 3.74 -10.36
C VAL A 77 7.40 4.79 -11.41
N SER A 78 7.23 6.09 -11.10
CA SER A 78 7.61 7.17 -12.02
C SER A 78 9.13 7.18 -12.27
N TYR A 79 9.94 6.97 -11.23
CA TYR A 79 11.39 6.83 -11.38
C TYR A 79 11.77 5.60 -12.20
N MET A 80 11.12 4.46 -11.99
CA MET A 80 11.36 3.24 -12.79
C MET A 80 11.15 3.54 -14.29
N LEU A 81 10.04 4.17 -14.64
CA LEU A 81 9.65 4.48 -16.01
C LEU A 81 10.58 5.53 -16.65
N GLU A 82 10.83 6.64 -15.96
CA GLU A 82 11.68 7.71 -16.47
C GLU A 82 13.16 7.30 -16.53
N ASN A 83 13.65 6.49 -15.59
CA ASN A 83 15.00 5.91 -15.68
C ASN A 83 15.13 5.02 -16.92
N ARG A 84 14.15 4.15 -17.20
CA ARG A 84 14.16 3.33 -18.42
C ARG A 84 14.24 4.19 -19.67
N LYS A 85 13.37 5.20 -19.76
CA LYS A 85 13.29 6.12 -20.90
C LYS A 85 14.60 6.89 -21.09
N MET A 86 15.22 7.35 -20.00
CA MET A 86 16.49 8.07 -20.05
C MET A 86 17.65 7.17 -20.51
N VAL A 87 17.75 5.94 -19.98
CA VAL A 87 18.81 5.00 -20.37
C VAL A 87 18.65 4.58 -21.83
N MET A 88 17.42 4.37 -22.32
CA MET A 88 17.16 4.10 -23.74
C MET A 88 17.57 5.27 -24.65
N ARG A 89 17.35 6.51 -24.20
CA ARG A 89 17.74 7.72 -24.93
C ARG A 89 19.25 7.92 -24.98
N LEU A 90 19.94 7.67 -23.87
CA LEU A 90 21.39 7.91 -23.74
C LEU A 90 22.23 6.76 -24.30
N PHE A 91 21.76 5.51 -24.19
CA PHE A 91 22.51 4.30 -24.54
C PHE A 91 21.68 3.34 -25.41
N PRO A 92 21.15 3.75 -26.58
CA PRO A 92 20.30 2.90 -27.41
C PRO A 92 20.99 1.60 -27.84
N ASP A 93 22.30 1.64 -28.10
CA ASP A 93 23.09 0.46 -28.49
C ASP A 93 23.10 -0.65 -27.43
N LEU A 94 22.94 -0.31 -26.14
CA LEU A 94 22.85 -1.30 -25.06
C LEU A 94 21.59 -2.17 -25.20
N PHE A 95 20.47 -1.57 -25.63
CA PHE A 95 19.19 -2.26 -25.83
C PHE A 95 19.16 -3.11 -27.09
N VAL A 96 20.04 -2.84 -28.07
CA VAL A 96 20.24 -3.72 -29.22
C VAL A 96 21.01 -4.97 -28.81
N ARG A 97 21.97 -4.83 -27.89
CA ARG A 97 22.88 -5.92 -27.48
C ARG A 97 22.30 -6.82 -26.39
N GLN A 98 21.38 -6.31 -25.57
CA GLN A 98 20.81 -7.02 -24.43
C GLN A 98 19.30 -7.20 -24.62
N LYS A 99 18.76 -8.34 -24.18
CA LYS A 99 17.31 -8.58 -24.15
C LYS A 99 16.71 -8.00 -22.88
N ILE A 100 16.38 -6.72 -22.91
CA ILE A 100 15.78 -6.00 -21.76
C ILE A 100 14.26 -6.00 -21.91
N ALA A 101 13.54 -6.52 -20.91
CA ALA A 101 12.07 -6.52 -20.91
C ALA A 101 11.49 -5.10 -20.75
N PRO A 102 10.41 -4.75 -21.48
CA PRO A 102 9.77 -3.44 -21.39
C PRO A 102 9.10 -3.24 -20.04
N VAL A 103 8.90 -1.98 -19.64
CA VAL A 103 8.22 -1.59 -18.38
C VAL A 103 7.17 -0.49 -18.59
N GLU A 104 7.16 0.14 -19.76
CA GLU A 104 6.30 1.26 -20.14
C GLU A 104 4.81 0.96 -20.10
N HIS A 105 4.42 -0.32 -20.17
CA HIS A 105 3.03 -0.78 -20.11
C HIS A 105 2.46 -0.84 -18.68
N TYR A 106 3.26 -0.49 -17.66
CA TYR A 106 2.81 -0.49 -16.26
C TYR A 106 1.55 0.36 -16.01
N PRO A 107 1.43 1.61 -16.50
CA PRO A 107 0.22 2.42 -16.28
C PRO A 107 -1.04 1.78 -16.87
N ASP A 108 -0.95 1.16 -18.04
CA ASP A 108 -2.09 0.47 -18.68
C ASP A 108 -2.55 -0.73 -17.85
N LEU A 109 -1.59 -1.54 -17.35
CA LEU A 109 -1.88 -2.64 -16.45
C LEU A 109 -2.50 -2.16 -15.14
N LEU A 110 -1.97 -1.07 -14.56
CA LEU A 110 -2.51 -0.47 -13.35
C LEU A 110 -3.96 -0.03 -13.58
N LEU A 111 -4.24 0.70 -14.66
CA LEU A 111 -5.60 1.13 -14.98
C LEU A 111 -6.54 -0.07 -15.17
N SER A 112 -6.10 -1.10 -15.88
CA SER A 112 -6.88 -2.34 -16.04
C SER A 112 -7.22 -2.98 -14.69
N ASN A 113 -6.24 -3.07 -13.78
CA ASN A 113 -6.44 -3.61 -12.44
C ASN A 113 -7.40 -2.74 -11.62
N LEU A 114 -7.26 -1.41 -11.68
CA LEU A 114 -8.18 -0.48 -11.01
C LEU A 114 -9.62 -0.64 -11.53
N ARG A 115 -9.81 -0.78 -12.84
CA ARG A 115 -11.14 -1.02 -13.43
C ARG A 115 -11.73 -2.37 -13.02
N SER A 116 -10.90 -3.39 -12.80
CA SER A 116 -11.34 -4.74 -12.43
C SER A 116 -11.99 -4.83 -11.05
N VAL A 117 -11.69 -3.88 -10.15
CA VAL A 117 -12.22 -3.84 -8.77
C VAL A 117 -13.35 -2.83 -8.61
N ALA A 118 -13.99 -2.41 -9.70
CA ALA A 118 -15.16 -1.53 -9.63
C ALA A 118 -16.34 -2.21 -8.90
N PRO A 119 -17.22 -1.43 -8.24
CA PRO A 119 -18.44 -1.97 -7.67
C PRO A 119 -19.28 -2.80 -8.66
N ALA A 120 -20.00 -3.79 -8.14
CA ALA A 120 -20.79 -4.70 -8.96
C ALA A 120 -21.82 -3.97 -9.85
N GLY A 121 -21.96 -4.43 -11.09
CA GLY A 121 -22.92 -3.89 -12.06
C GLY A 121 -22.42 -2.68 -12.87
N ILE A 122 -21.14 -2.31 -12.76
CA ILE A 122 -20.54 -1.20 -13.51
C ILE A 122 -19.73 -1.76 -14.69
N ALA A 123 -20.18 -1.50 -15.92
CA ALA A 123 -19.51 -1.97 -17.12
C ALA A 123 -18.34 -1.09 -17.58
N ASP A 124 -18.46 0.23 -17.40
CA ASP A 124 -17.42 1.21 -17.78
C ASP A 124 -17.12 2.14 -16.59
N PRO A 125 -16.27 1.69 -15.64
CA PRO A 125 -16.04 2.42 -14.41
C PRO A 125 -15.22 3.70 -14.63
N THR A 126 -15.66 4.79 -14.01
CA THR A 126 -14.89 6.03 -13.94
C THR A 126 -13.86 5.90 -12.81
N VAL A 127 -12.58 5.95 -13.19
CA VAL A 127 -11.42 5.87 -12.29
C VAL A 127 -10.79 7.25 -12.16
N VAL A 128 -10.38 7.65 -10.95
CA VAL A 128 -9.65 8.91 -10.68
C VAL A 128 -8.47 8.66 -9.74
N ILE A 129 -7.47 9.54 -9.76
CA ILE A 129 -6.42 9.59 -8.73
C ILE A 129 -6.74 10.72 -7.74
N LEU A 130 -6.96 10.37 -6.46
CA LEU A 130 -7.10 11.36 -5.39
C LEU A 130 -5.72 11.74 -4.86
N THR A 131 -5.36 13.02 -4.97
CA THR A 131 -4.06 13.55 -4.54
C THR A 131 -4.19 14.55 -3.39
N PRO A 132 -3.22 14.61 -2.45
CA PRO A 132 -3.16 15.65 -1.42
C PRO A 132 -2.71 17.02 -1.97
N GLY A 133 -2.37 17.10 -3.27
CA GLY A 133 -1.99 18.33 -3.96
C GLY A 133 -0.50 18.58 -4.05
N GLN A 134 -0.13 19.72 -4.64
CA GLN A 134 1.22 20.05 -5.11
C GLN A 134 2.31 20.14 -4.02
N TYR A 135 1.92 20.28 -2.76
CA TYR A 135 2.86 20.37 -1.63
C TYR A 135 3.31 19.00 -1.10
N ASN A 136 2.79 17.91 -1.66
CA ASN A 136 3.27 16.56 -1.38
C ASN A 136 4.48 16.21 -2.25
N SER A 137 5.51 15.59 -1.67
CA SER A 137 6.75 15.24 -2.36
C SER A 137 6.56 14.28 -3.54
N ALA A 138 5.53 13.43 -3.51
CA ALA A 138 5.20 12.49 -4.57
C ALA A 138 4.19 13.04 -5.60
N TYR A 139 3.80 14.32 -5.50
CA TYR A 139 2.79 14.90 -6.40
C TYR A 139 3.13 14.74 -7.90
N PHE A 140 4.42 14.85 -8.25
CA PHE A 140 4.88 14.59 -9.61
C PHE A 140 4.46 13.19 -10.10
N GLU A 141 4.63 12.16 -9.27
CA GLU A 141 4.25 10.80 -9.63
C GLU A 141 2.72 10.68 -9.80
N HIS A 142 1.94 11.36 -8.96
CA HIS A 142 0.47 11.32 -9.04
C HIS A 142 0.01 11.90 -10.38
N ALA A 143 0.52 13.08 -10.74
CA ALA A 143 0.20 13.73 -12.01
C ALA A 143 0.72 12.94 -13.21
N PHE A 144 1.94 12.39 -13.12
CA PHE A 144 2.52 11.55 -14.16
C PHE A 144 1.66 10.31 -14.42
N LEU A 145 1.26 9.58 -13.37
CA LEU A 145 0.44 8.38 -13.52
C LEU A 145 -0.97 8.71 -14.04
N ALA A 146 -1.60 9.78 -13.57
CA ALA A 146 -2.89 10.23 -14.08
C ALA A 146 -2.81 10.52 -15.58
N GLN A 147 -1.77 11.24 -16.01
CA GLN A 147 -1.52 11.54 -17.42
C GLN A 147 -1.25 10.27 -18.25
N GLN A 148 -0.42 9.34 -17.77
CA GLN A 148 -0.10 8.10 -18.50
C GLN A 148 -1.32 7.18 -18.63
N MET A 149 -2.16 7.10 -17.59
CA MET A 149 -3.40 6.31 -17.61
C MET A 149 -4.54 7.02 -18.35
N GLY A 150 -4.43 8.31 -18.63
CA GLY A 150 -5.50 9.11 -19.23
C GLY A 150 -6.73 9.24 -18.32
N ILE A 151 -6.50 9.36 -17.00
CA ILE A 151 -7.57 9.55 -16.01
C ILE A 151 -7.40 10.86 -15.25
N GLU A 152 -8.45 11.31 -14.59
CA GLU A 152 -8.44 12.59 -13.88
C GLU A 152 -7.59 12.52 -12.61
N LEU A 153 -6.79 13.56 -12.40
CA LEU A 153 -6.12 13.86 -11.13
C LEU A 153 -6.99 14.85 -10.37
N VAL A 154 -7.51 14.44 -9.21
CA VAL A 154 -8.48 15.22 -8.42
C VAL A 154 -7.99 15.44 -7.00
N ASP A 155 -8.34 16.57 -6.42
CA ASP A 155 -8.22 16.80 -4.98
C ASP A 155 -9.55 16.52 -4.24
N GLY A 156 -9.58 16.72 -2.92
CA GLY A 156 -10.78 16.50 -2.11
C GLY A 156 -11.95 17.43 -2.46
N TYR A 157 -11.69 18.64 -2.97
CA TYR A 157 -12.72 19.64 -3.29
C TYR A 157 -13.43 19.35 -4.61
N ASP A 158 -12.72 18.71 -5.53
CA ASP A 158 -13.26 18.23 -6.82
C ASP A 158 -14.31 17.13 -6.64
N LEU A 159 -14.30 16.44 -5.49
CA LEU A 159 -15.20 15.34 -5.18
C LEU A 159 -16.25 15.74 -4.13
N PHE A 160 -17.40 15.08 -4.17
CA PHE A 160 -18.40 15.16 -3.11
C PHE A 160 -19.25 13.90 -3.03
N VAL A 161 -19.83 13.65 -1.85
CA VAL A 161 -20.72 12.50 -1.63
C VAL A 161 -22.17 12.95 -1.58
N LYS A 162 -23.05 12.25 -2.31
CA LYS A 162 -24.50 12.41 -2.23
C LYS A 162 -25.15 11.03 -2.26
N ASN A 163 -26.05 10.75 -1.31
CA ASN A 163 -26.71 9.45 -1.17
C ASN A 163 -25.72 8.27 -1.18
N LYS A 164 -24.62 8.40 -0.42
CA LYS A 164 -23.51 7.43 -0.36
C LYS A 164 -22.87 7.09 -1.72
N THR A 165 -23.01 7.96 -2.72
CA THR A 165 -22.34 7.84 -4.02
C THR A 165 -21.37 9.00 -4.18
N VAL A 166 -20.17 8.73 -4.70
CA VAL A 166 -19.14 9.74 -4.93
C VAL A 166 -19.30 10.33 -6.33
N PHE A 167 -19.22 11.65 -6.41
CA PHE A 167 -19.29 12.38 -7.66
C PHE A 167 -18.10 13.33 -7.77
N MET A 168 -17.57 13.45 -8.98
CA MET A 168 -16.63 14.48 -9.40
C MET A 168 -17.40 15.66 -10.00
N ARG A 169 -17.00 16.88 -9.64
CA ARG A 169 -17.55 18.12 -10.19
C ARG A 169 -17.00 18.32 -11.60
N THR A 170 -17.89 18.50 -12.57
CA THR A 170 -17.51 18.90 -13.93
C THR A 170 -18.38 20.05 -14.41
N THR A 171 -17.98 20.72 -15.48
CA THR A 171 -18.76 21.80 -16.11
C THR A 171 -20.08 21.33 -16.71
N GLU A 172 -20.16 20.06 -17.14
CA GLU A 172 -21.37 19.43 -17.69
C GLU A 172 -22.31 18.86 -16.61
N GLY A 173 -21.86 18.86 -15.36
CA GLY A 173 -22.59 18.33 -14.22
C GLY A 173 -21.79 17.31 -13.41
N PRO A 174 -22.38 16.76 -12.33
CA PRO A 174 -21.69 15.78 -11.50
C PRO A 174 -21.52 14.46 -12.24
N ARG A 175 -20.26 13.99 -12.37
CA ARG A 175 -19.94 12.67 -12.93
C ARG A 175 -19.70 11.69 -11.80
N ARG A 176 -20.35 10.52 -11.82
CA ARG A 176 -20.12 9.48 -10.82
C ARG A 176 -18.67 8.97 -10.89
N VAL A 177 -18.07 8.71 -9.74
CA VAL A 177 -16.75 8.08 -9.60
C VAL A 177 -16.93 6.71 -8.96
N ASP A 178 -16.33 5.69 -9.57
CA ASP A 178 -16.54 4.29 -9.20
C ASP A 178 -15.31 3.69 -8.52
N VAL A 179 -14.11 4.14 -8.91
CA VAL A 179 -12.84 3.70 -8.31
C VAL A 179 -11.94 4.92 -8.08
N ILE A 180 -11.37 5.00 -6.88
CA ILE A 180 -10.45 6.06 -6.49
C ILE A 180 -9.10 5.42 -6.15
N TYR A 181 -8.10 5.68 -6.98
CA TYR A 181 -6.71 5.43 -6.64
C TYR A 181 -6.22 6.54 -5.71
N ARG A 182 -6.26 6.27 -4.40
CA ARG A 182 -5.92 7.26 -3.39
C ARG A 182 -4.41 7.34 -3.17
N ARG A 183 -3.90 8.56 -3.17
CA ARG A 183 -2.53 8.91 -2.77
C ARG A 183 -2.52 9.73 -1.49
N VAL A 184 -3.54 9.52 -0.66
CA VAL A 184 -3.80 10.19 0.62
C VAL A 184 -3.93 9.10 1.70
N ASP A 185 -3.26 9.31 2.83
CA ASP A 185 -3.33 8.41 3.99
C ASP A 185 -4.73 8.30 4.58
N ASP A 186 -5.04 7.16 5.19
CA ASP A 186 -6.36 6.83 5.75
C ASP A 186 -6.94 7.95 6.62
N ASP A 187 -6.11 8.46 7.54
CA ASP A 187 -6.42 9.50 8.50
C ASP A 187 -7.04 10.75 7.86
N TYR A 188 -6.67 11.03 6.62
CA TYR A 188 -7.03 12.25 5.91
C TYR A 188 -8.15 12.06 4.88
N LEU A 189 -8.62 10.83 4.63
CA LEU A 189 -9.57 10.53 3.55
C LEU A 189 -10.99 11.06 3.77
N ASP A 190 -11.47 11.07 5.01
CA ASP A 190 -12.84 11.47 5.33
C ASP A 190 -12.89 12.12 6.72
N PRO A 191 -13.11 13.44 6.82
CA PRO A 191 -13.20 14.13 8.11
C PRO A 191 -14.41 13.72 8.96
N GLN A 192 -15.38 13.00 8.39
CA GLN A 192 -16.51 12.43 9.15
C GLN A 192 -16.17 11.09 9.81
N ALA A 193 -15.19 10.36 9.29
CA ALA A 193 -14.79 9.04 9.81
C ALA A 193 -13.45 9.07 10.56
N PHE A 194 -12.51 9.92 10.12
CA PHE A 194 -11.13 9.96 10.61
C PHE A 194 -10.78 11.34 11.20
N ARG A 195 -9.71 11.99 10.73
CA ARG A 195 -9.30 13.31 11.24
C ARG A 195 -10.27 14.40 10.82
N LYS A 196 -10.97 14.97 11.80
CA LYS A 196 -12.00 16.01 11.59
C LYS A 196 -11.48 17.30 10.98
N ASP A 197 -10.20 17.60 11.18
CA ASP A 197 -9.52 18.79 10.66
C ASP A 197 -8.86 18.54 9.28
N SER A 198 -9.00 17.34 8.70
CA SER A 198 -8.51 17.07 7.36
C SER A 198 -9.21 17.95 6.32
N MET A 199 -8.39 18.60 5.48
CA MET A 199 -8.84 19.33 4.29
C MET A 199 -8.48 18.60 2.99
N LEU A 200 -7.91 17.40 3.07
CA LEU A 200 -7.43 16.63 1.91
C LEU A 200 -8.47 15.63 1.40
N GLY A 201 -9.34 15.18 2.30
CA GLY A 201 -10.33 14.14 2.03
C GLY A 201 -11.66 14.65 1.53
N VAL A 202 -12.62 13.72 1.42
CA VAL A 202 -13.98 13.99 0.94
C VAL A 202 -14.97 13.59 2.04
N PRO A 203 -15.75 14.54 2.61
CA PRO A 203 -16.70 14.23 3.66
C PRO A 203 -17.73 13.17 3.23
N GLY A 204 -17.82 12.08 4.00
CA GLY A 204 -18.73 10.95 3.76
C GLY A 204 -18.19 9.90 2.78
N LEU A 205 -16.95 10.02 2.32
CA LEU A 205 -16.31 9.05 1.42
C LEU A 205 -16.27 7.64 2.01
N PHE A 206 -15.94 7.51 3.29
CA PHE A 206 -15.84 6.21 3.93
C PHE A 206 -17.22 5.53 4.03
N SER A 207 -18.29 6.32 4.21
CA SER A 207 -19.68 5.82 4.19
C SER A 207 -20.10 5.32 2.80
N ALA A 208 -19.64 5.98 1.73
CA ALA A 208 -19.86 5.52 0.35
C ALA A 208 -19.08 4.23 0.05
N TYR A 209 -17.83 4.16 0.50
CA TYR A 209 -16.97 2.97 0.37
C TYR A 209 -17.57 1.77 1.11
N LYS A 210 -17.95 1.93 2.38
CA LYS A 210 -18.59 0.87 3.19
C LYS A 210 -19.95 0.42 2.64
N ALA A 211 -20.63 1.27 1.88
CA ALA A 211 -21.88 0.91 1.21
C ALA A 211 -21.66 0.17 -0.13
N GLY A 212 -20.40 -0.05 -0.54
CA GLY A 212 -20.06 -0.70 -1.80
C GLY A 212 -20.34 0.14 -3.04
N ASN A 213 -20.44 1.48 -2.91
CA ASN A 213 -20.78 2.36 -4.04
C ASN A 213 -19.56 2.95 -4.76
N VAL A 214 -18.38 2.83 -4.16
CA VAL A 214 -17.08 3.26 -4.68
C VAL A 214 -16.01 2.30 -4.15
N THR A 215 -14.96 2.05 -4.91
CA THR A 215 -13.78 1.29 -4.45
C THR A 215 -12.61 2.24 -4.17
N LEU A 216 -11.93 2.06 -3.03
CA LEU A 216 -10.69 2.76 -2.71
C LEU A 216 -9.49 1.84 -2.93
N THR A 217 -8.48 2.31 -3.65
CA THR A 217 -7.25 1.56 -3.89
C THR A 217 -6.02 2.37 -3.44
N ASN A 218 -5.13 1.83 -2.61
CA ASN A 218 -5.33 0.64 -1.78
C ASN A 218 -6.51 0.83 -0.78
N ALA A 219 -7.04 -0.26 -0.25
CA ALA A 219 -8.11 -0.23 0.74
C ALA A 219 -7.68 0.53 2.01
N VAL A 220 -8.66 1.00 2.79
CA VAL A 220 -8.41 1.57 4.11
C VAL A 220 -7.93 0.48 5.06
N GLY A 221 -7.00 0.80 5.95
CA GLY A 221 -6.52 -0.09 7.00
C GLY A 221 -5.46 -1.09 6.55
N THR A 222 -4.85 -0.92 5.38
CA THR A 222 -3.74 -1.78 4.93
C THR A 222 -2.47 -1.62 5.76
N GLY A 223 -2.33 -0.47 6.45
CA GLY A 223 -1.13 -0.15 7.24
C GLY A 223 -0.84 -1.12 8.38
N ILE A 224 -1.83 -1.91 8.83
CA ILE A 224 -1.59 -2.95 9.84
C ILE A 224 -0.73 -4.09 9.31
N ALA A 225 -0.76 -4.35 7.99
CA ALA A 225 0.01 -5.43 7.38
C ALA A 225 1.44 -5.02 7.02
N ASP A 226 1.74 -3.72 6.94
CA ASP A 226 3.09 -3.21 6.69
C ASP A 226 3.73 -2.55 7.92
N ASP A 227 3.10 -2.66 9.10
CA ASP A 227 3.70 -2.20 10.33
C ASP A 227 4.92 -3.06 10.70
N LYS A 228 6.01 -2.43 11.17
CA LYS A 228 7.25 -3.14 11.48
C LYS A 228 7.09 -4.20 12.57
N ALA A 229 6.12 -4.05 13.49
CA ALA A 229 5.83 -5.07 14.49
C ALA A 229 5.11 -6.30 13.91
N ILE A 230 4.52 -6.15 12.72
CA ILE A 230 3.80 -7.22 12.01
C ILE A 230 4.69 -7.91 10.97
N TYR A 231 5.66 -7.19 10.40
CA TYR A 231 6.64 -7.71 9.43
C TYR A 231 7.26 -9.05 9.82
N VAL A 232 7.65 -9.24 11.09
CA VAL A 232 8.28 -10.48 11.57
C VAL A 232 7.40 -11.73 11.45
N HIS A 233 6.07 -11.53 11.33
CA HIS A 233 5.08 -12.60 11.24
C HIS A 233 4.72 -12.96 9.80
N VAL A 234 5.21 -12.24 8.78
CA VAL A 234 4.89 -12.52 7.37
C VAL A 234 5.23 -13.98 6.96
N PRO A 235 6.37 -14.57 7.37
CA PRO A 235 6.62 -16.00 7.14
C PRO A 235 5.53 -16.93 7.68
N GLU A 236 5.04 -16.67 8.89
CA GLU A 236 3.95 -17.45 9.51
C GLU A 236 2.62 -17.22 8.79
N MET A 237 2.37 -16.00 8.29
CA MET A 237 1.20 -15.74 7.46
C MET A 237 1.21 -16.59 6.18
N ILE A 238 2.34 -16.70 5.51
CA ILE A 238 2.46 -17.51 4.27
C ILE A 238 2.14 -18.98 4.59
N ARG A 239 2.72 -19.53 5.66
CA ARG A 239 2.44 -20.91 6.11
C ARG A 239 0.97 -21.10 6.45
N PHE A 240 0.38 -20.16 7.19
CA PHE A 240 -0.99 -20.26 7.67
C PHE A 240 -2.03 -20.14 6.54
N TYR A 241 -1.87 -19.16 5.64
CA TYR A 241 -2.87 -18.87 4.60
C TYR A 241 -2.64 -19.64 3.30
N CYS A 242 -1.39 -19.92 2.95
CA CYS A 242 -1.05 -20.60 1.69
C CYS A 242 -0.70 -22.08 1.89
N GLY A 243 -0.35 -22.51 3.11
CA GLY A 243 0.16 -23.87 3.34
C GLY A 243 1.54 -24.11 2.71
N GLU A 244 2.30 -23.04 2.48
CA GLU A 244 3.58 -23.05 1.75
C GLU A 244 4.71 -22.50 2.62
N GLU A 245 5.95 -22.87 2.29
CA GLU A 245 7.13 -22.21 2.86
C GLU A 245 7.43 -20.90 2.10
N PRO A 246 7.84 -19.83 2.79
CA PRO A 246 8.22 -18.58 2.14
C PRO A 246 9.33 -18.76 1.11
N ILE A 247 9.11 -18.28 -0.11
CA ILE A 247 10.14 -18.26 -1.17
C ILE A 247 11.23 -17.23 -0.87
N LEU A 248 10.83 -16.08 -0.34
CA LEU A 248 11.73 -15.00 0.06
C LEU A 248 11.84 -14.96 1.58
N SER A 249 13.07 -14.86 2.06
CA SER A 249 13.38 -14.75 3.48
C SER A 249 13.16 -13.31 3.97
N ASN A 250 12.66 -13.16 5.20
CA ASN A 250 12.80 -11.91 5.92
C ASN A 250 14.23 -11.77 6.45
N VAL A 251 14.68 -10.54 6.67
CA VAL A 251 15.93 -10.31 7.40
C VAL A 251 15.76 -10.73 8.86
N PRO A 252 16.73 -11.45 9.45
CA PRO A 252 16.72 -11.76 10.88
C PRO A 252 16.50 -10.50 11.70
N THR A 253 15.40 -10.48 12.46
CA THR A 253 14.93 -9.30 13.19
C THR A 253 14.68 -9.66 14.64
N TRP A 254 15.21 -8.83 15.55
CA TRP A 254 15.05 -8.96 16.99
C TRP A 254 14.04 -7.95 17.51
N GLU A 255 13.12 -8.38 18.37
CA GLU A 255 12.09 -7.53 18.96
C GLU A 255 12.54 -7.04 20.34
N LEU A 256 12.93 -5.78 20.48
CA LEU A 256 13.43 -5.21 21.75
C LEU A 256 12.41 -5.21 22.92
N ARG A 257 11.16 -5.64 22.68
CA ARG A 257 10.17 -5.89 23.75
C ARG A 257 10.41 -7.22 24.47
N LYS A 258 11.12 -8.15 23.82
CA LYS A 258 11.57 -9.42 24.39
C LYS A 258 12.89 -9.17 25.14
N PRO A 259 12.96 -9.45 26.46
CA PRO A 259 14.16 -9.19 27.26
C PRO A 259 15.43 -9.84 26.70
N GLU A 260 15.31 -11.04 26.15
CA GLU A 260 16.39 -11.80 25.52
C GLU A 260 16.93 -11.13 24.26
N ASP A 261 16.03 -10.68 23.37
CA ASP A 261 16.38 -9.96 22.15
C ASP A 261 17.01 -8.60 22.47
N LEU A 262 16.47 -7.88 23.46
CA LEU A 262 17.04 -6.62 23.94
C LEU A 262 18.46 -6.82 24.48
N ALA A 263 18.68 -7.86 25.29
CA ALA A 263 20.00 -8.17 25.83
C ALA A 263 21.01 -8.49 24.72
N TYR A 264 20.61 -9.26 23.70
CA TYR A 264 21.44 -9.53 22.52
C TYR A 264 21.76 -8.24 21.75
N VAL A 265 20.75 -7.44 21.43
CA VAL A 265 20.92 -6.20 20.65
C VAL A 265 21.84 -5.22 21.37
N LEU A 266 21.70 -5.07 22.69
CA LEU A 266 22.59 -4.19 23.47
C LEU A 266 24.04 -4.70 23.51
N ALA A 267 24.25 -6.02 23.51
CA ALA A 267 25.58 -6.62 23.51
C ALA A 267 26.29 -6.51 22.13
N HIS A 268 25.52 -6.52 21.04
CA HIS A 268 26.03 -6.53 19.66
C HIS A 268 25.70 -5.25 18.88
N LEU A 269 25.40 -4.15 19.57
CA LEU A 269 24.90 -2.92 18.97
C LEU A 269 25.76 -2.38 17.80
N PRO A 270 27.12 -2.44 17.83
CA PRO A 270 27.95 -1.98 16.70
C PRO A 270 27.84 -2.84 15.43
N GLU A 271 27.22 -4.01 15.52
CA GLU A 271 27.08 -4.99 14.44
C GLU A 271 25.66 -5.00 13.84
N LEU A 272 24.75 -4.20 14.41
CA LEU A 272 23.32 -4.22 14.11
C LEU A 272 22.84 -2.86 13.61
N VAL A 273 21.73 -2.88 12.87
CA VAL A 273 20.98 -1.68 12.50
C VAL A 273 19.70 -1.66 13.34
N VAL A 274 19.51 -0.62 14.15
CA VAL A 274 18.32 -0.48 15.00
C VAL A 274 17.37 0.52 14.38
N LYS A 275 16.09 0.15 14.26
CA LYS A 275 15.04 1.03 13.69
C LYS A 275 13.86 1.14 14.64
N GLU A 276 13.31 2.35 14.77
CA GLU A 276 12.04 2.55 15.47
C GLU A 276 10.85 1.90 14.71
N VAL A 277 9.93 1.30 15.46
CA VAL A 277 8.74 0.62 14.92
C VAL A 277 7.85 1.62 14.14
N HIS A 278 7.64 2.83 14.67
CA HIS A 278 6.70 3.83 14.13
C HIS A 278 7.35 4.94 13.26
N GLY A 279 8.45 4.66 12.56
CA GLY A 279 9.09 5.60 11.61
C GLY A 279 8.82 5.29 10.14
N SER A 280 8.93 6.30 9.26
CA SER A 280 9.02 6.14 7.80
C SER A 280 10.38 6.63 7.31
N GLY A 281 11.04 5.89 6.42
CA GLY A 281 12.18 6.36 5.63
C GLY A 281 13.32 7.02 6.42
N GLY A 282 14.33 6.25 6.84
CA GLY A 282 15.63 6.78 7.27
C GLY A 282 15.69 7.51 8.63
N TYR A 283 14.56 7.91 9.21
CA TYR A 283 14.49 8.53 10.54
C TYR A 283 14.42 7.47 11.65
N GLY A 284 15.02 7.76 12.81
CA GLY A 284 15.00 6.85 13.97
C GLY A 284 15.84 5.59 13.77
N MET A 285 17.01 5.72 13.12
CA MET A 285 17.95 4.61 12.89
C MET A 285 19.27 4.84 13.63
N LEU A 286 19.80 3.78 14.25
CA LEU A 286 21.17 3.67 14.76
C LEU A 286 21.93 2.63 13.93
#